data_AF-A0A366C4Q3-F1
#
_entry.id   AF-A0A366C4Q3-F1
#
_cell.length_a   1.000
_cell.length_b   1.000
_cell.length_c   1.000
_cell.angle_alpha   90.00
_cell.angle_beta   90.00
_cell.angle_gamma   90.00
#
_symmetry.space_group_name_H-M   'P 1'
#
loop_
_entity.id
_entity.type
_entity.pdbx_description
1 polymer ?
#
loop_
_entity_poly.entity_id
_entity_poly.type
_entity_poly.pdbx_seq_one_letter_code
_entity_poly.pdbx_strand_id
1 'polypeptide(L)'
;MPLSATFQAHLESGATTLARAWALTRQDGVVMGFTDHDRDMTFAGITFRADTGMTARALSQTTGLSVDNSAAVSALSSEAITEEDISAGRYDGAALRIWMVNWRDAAQHALIFTGTLGEMTRTAGVFEAELRGLSEALNQPQGLVYQAPCGAVLGDAACRFDTAHPDFSTVVPVASVTGRRLFRIAGLSGFAPRWFEQGRLEVVSGPAAGLVGAIKGDREDSGGRVIELWSEIRGTVLAGDSLRLVAGCDRRAETCRDKFDNFLNFRGFPHIPGEDWLMSYPTRSGLNDGGSLKS
;
A
#
# COMPACT_ATOMS: atom_id res chain seq x y z
N MET A 1 0.89 -15.99 -24.11
CA MET A 1 1.66 -15.16 -25.06
C MET A 1 2.30 -16.08 -26.09
N PRO A 2 2.34 -15.71 -27.38
CA PRO A 2 3.03 -16.52 -28.38
C PRO A 2 4.54 -16.53 -28.12
N LEU A 3 5.15 -17.70 -28.22
CA LEU A 3 6.60 -17.88 -28.16
C LEU A 3 7.24 -17.35 -29.45
N SER A 4 8.47 -16.82 -29.38
CA SER A 4 9.21 -16.51 -30.60
C SER A 4 9.48 -17.80 -31.38
N ALA A 5 9.54 -17.72 -32.72
CA ALA A 5 9.80 -18.90 -33.54
C ALA A 5 11.13 -19.59 -33.19
N THR A 6 12.16 -18.80 -32.85
CA THR A 6 13.46 -19.31 -32.42
C THR A 6 13.36 -20.03 -31.08
N PHE A 7 12.58 -19.50 -30.13
CA PHE A 7 12.40 -20.15 -28.84
C PHE A 7 11.56 -21.42 -28.94
N GLN A 8 10.52 -21.41 -29.77
CA GLN A 8 9.72 -22.61 -30.07
C GLN A 8 10.60 -23.74 -30.64
N ALA A 9 11.42 -23.44 -31.64
CA ALA A 9 12.32 -24.42 -32.25
C ALA A 9 13.34 -24.99 -31.23
N HIS A 10 13.84 -24.16 -30.31
CA HIS A 10 14.71 -24.61 -29.22
C HIS A 10 14.00 -25.59 -28.29
N LEU A 11 12.76 -25.30 -27.89
CA LEU A 11 11.96 -26.19 -27.05
C LEU A 11 11.67 -27.53 -27.74
N GLU A 12 11.36 -27.50 -29.04
CA GLU A 12 11.08 -28.69 -29.86
C GLU A 12 12.32 -29.57 -30.09
N SER A 13 13.54 -29.05 -29.92
CA SER A 13 14.77 -29.81 -30.11
C SER A 13 14.97 -30.96 -29.09
N GLY A 14 14.27 -30.91 -27.95
CA GLY A 14 14.40 -31.88 -26.85
C GLY A 14 15.66 -31.74 -25.99
N ALA A 15 16.72 -31.07 -26.47
CA ALA A 15 17.94 -30.79 -25.72
C ALA A 15 17.96 -29.31 -25.30
N THR A 16 17.22 -28.97 -24.24
CA THR A 16 16.98 -27.58 -23.86
C THR A 16 17.99 -27.05 -22.84
N THR A 17 18.08 -25.72 -22.79
CA THR A 17 18.98 -24.96 -21.91
C THR A 17 18.19 -23.87 -21.20
N LEU A 18 17.13 -24.29 -20.51
CA LEU A 18 16.18 -23.39 -19.87
C LEU A 18 16.58 -23.12 -18.42
N ALA A 19 16.33 -21.88 -18.01
CA ALA A 19 16.33 -21.42 -16.63
C ALA A 19 15.07 -20.59 -16.38
N ARG A 20 14.77 -20.33 -15.12
CA ARG A 20 13.75 -19.37 -14.71
C ARG A 20 14.39 -18.08 -14.27
N ALA A 21 13.71 -16.99 -14.55
CA ALA A 21 14.09 -15.66 -14.14
C ALA A 21 12.88 -14.98 -13.48
N TRP A 22 13.08 -14.34 -12.34
CA TRP A 22 12.05 -13.64 -11.57
C TRP A 22 12.41 -12.16 -11.46
N ALA A 23 11.45 -11.28 -11.69
CA ALA A 23 11.60 -9.87 -11.37
C ALA A 23 10.56 -9.47 -10.35
N LEU A 24 11.04 -8.91 -9.25
CA LEU A 24 10.23 -8.36 -8.18
C LEU A 24 10.34 -6.84 -8.21
N THR A 25 9.21 -6.15 -8.27
CA THR A 25 9.14 -4.69 -8.29
C THR A 25 8.36 -4.19 -7.09
N ARG A 26 9.05 -3.47 -6.20
CA ARG A 26 8.46 -2.83 -5.03
C ARG A 26 7.66 -1.59 -5.42
N GLN A 27 6.77 -1.14 -4.52
CA GLN A 27 5.97 0.07 -4.73
C GLN A 27 6.82 1.35 -4.80
N ASP A 28 8.03 1.33 -4.24
CA ASP A 28 9.01 2.43 -4.32
C ASP A 28 9.87 2.40 -5.59
N GLY A 29 9.57 1.51 -6.54
CA GLY A 29 10.23 1.43 -7.85
C GLY A 29 11.52 0.62 -7.86
N VAL A 30 11.98 0.08 -6.72
CA VAL A 30 13.12 -0.84 -6.69
C VAL A 30 12.75 -2.13 -7.42
N VAL A 31 13.58 -2.50 -8.41
CA VAL A 31 13.44 -3.72 -9.20
C VAL A 31 14.60 -4.66 -8.87
N MET A 32 14.28 -5.90 -8.51
CA MET A 32 15.25 -6.97 -8.23
C MET A 32 15.01 -8.13 -9.18
N GLY A 33 16.08 -8.62 -9.80
CA GLY A 33 16.07 -9.79 -10.68
C GLY A 33 16.77 -10.98 -10.05
N PHE A 34 16.18 -12.16 -10.13
CA PHE A 34 16.70 -13.43 -9.62
C PHE A 34 16.69 -14.49 -10.71
N THR A 35 17.60 -15.45 -10.66
CA THR A 35 17.62 -16.61 -11.57
C THR A 35 17.98 -17.91 -10.83
N ASP A 36 17.53 -19.06 -11.36
CA ASP A 36 17.93 -20.39 -10.89
C ASP A 36 19.07 -20.98 -11.73
N HIS A 37 19.58 -20.20 -12.69
CA HIS A 37 20.86 -20.43 -13.34
C HIS A 37 22.02 -20.05 -12.41
N ASP A 38 23.19 -20.64 -12.65
CA ASP A 38 24.41 -20.40 -11.87
C ASP A 38 25.20 -19.15 -12.31
N ARG A 39 24.70 -18.44 -13.33
CA ARG A 39 25.27 -17.18 -13.82
C ARG A 39 24.21 -16.12 -14.02
N ASP A 40 24.63 -14.87 -13.83
CA ASP A 40 23.79 -13.71 -14.08
C ASP A 40 23.36 -13.65 -15.54
N MET A 41 22.11 -13.22 -15.75
CA MET A 41 21.54 -12.98 -17.07
C MET A 41 20.95 -11.58 -17.13
N THR A 42 20.92 -10.96 -18.31
CA THR A 42 20.32 -9.63 -18.48
C THR A 42 19.38 -9.63 -19.69
N PHE A 43 18.14 -9.25 -19.47
CA PHE A 43 17.13 -9.03 -20.52
C PHE A 43 16.02 -8.12 -19.98
N ALA A 44 15.20 -7.55 -20.87
CA ALA A 44 14.12 -6.62 -20.50
C ALA A 44 14.55 -5.43 -19.60
N GLY A 45 15.83 -5.03 -19.68
CA GLY A 45 16.41 -3.96 -18.85
C GLY A 45 16.68 -4.35 -17.39
N ILE A 46 16.63 -5.64 -17.05
CA ILE A 46 16.80 -6.17 -15.70
C ILE A 46 17.98 -7.14 -15.69
N THR A 47 18.84 -7.03 -14.67
CA THR A 47 19.86 -8.03 -14.36
C THR A 47 19.30 -9.03 -13.36
N PHE A 48 19.26 -10.30 -13.75
CA PHE A 48 18.81 -11.42 -12.95
C PHE A 48 20.04 -12.10 -12.34
N ARG A 49 20.19 -11.99 -11.02
CA ARG A 49 21.38 -12.46 -10.29
C ARG A 49 21.26 -13.91 -9.85
N ALA A 50 22.36 -14.66 -9.95
CA ALA A 50 22.44 -16.07 -9.57
C ALA A 50 22.76 -16.29 -8.07
N ASP A 51 23.42 -15.31 -7.44
CA ASP A 51 23.88 -15.37 -6.03
C ASP A 51 22.75 -15.39 -4.99
N THR A 52 21.52 -15.13 -5.43
CA THR A 52 20.36 -14.82 -4.58
C THR A 52 19.15 -15.69 -4.92
N GLY A 53 19.43 -16.87 -5.51
CA GLY A 53 18.48 -17.73 -6.20
C GLY A 53 17.16 -17.94 -5.47
N MET A 54 16.08 -17.47 -6.08
CA MET A 54 14.71 -17.86 -5.72
C MET A 54 14.47 -19.29 -6.20
N THR A 55 14.03 -20.17 -5.30
CA THR A 55 13.58 -21.52 -5.68
C THR A 55 12.05 -21.57 -5.62
N ALA A 56 11.39 -21.35 -6.75
CA ALA A 56 9.94 -21.58 -6.81
C ALA A 56 9.65 -23.08 -6.91
N ARG A 57 8.92 -23.65 -5.95
CA ARG A 57 8.33 -24.99 -6.06
C ARG A 57 6.96 -24.86 -6.74
N ALA A 58 6.77 -25.61 -7.83
CA ALA A 58 5.53 -25.81 -8.60
C ALA A 58 4.61 -24.57 -8.78
N LEU A 59 4.67 -23.93 -9.96
CA LEU A 59 3.63 -22.99 -10.40
C LEU A 59 2.42 -23.79 -10.90
N SER A 60 1.31 -23.77 -10.15
CA SER A 60 0.03 -24.34 -10.60
C SER A 60 -0.76 -23.28 -11.37
N GLN A 61 -1.18 -23.60 -12.60
CA GLN A 61 -2.07 -22.75 -13.40
C GLN A 61 -3.37 -23.50 -13.67
N THR A 62 -4.50 -22.92 -13.32
CA THR A 62 -5.84 -23.48 -13.56
C THR A 62 -6.68 -22.52 -14.40
N THR A 63 -7.58 -23.09 -15.19
CA THR A 63 -8.55 -22.33 -15.98
C THR A 63 -9.78 -22.05 -15.13
N GLY A 64 -9.75 -20.96 -14.35
CA GLY A 64 -10.87 -20.54 -13.51
C GLY A 64 -10.64 -19.18 -12.86
N LEU A 65 -11.71 -18.57 -12.35
CA LEU A 65 -11.65 -17.31 -11.57
C LEU A 65 -11.44 -17.55 -10.07
N SER A 66 -11.40 -18.82 -9.61
CA SER A 66 -11.15 -19.10 -8.20
C SER A 66 -9.72 -18.74 -7.81
N VAL A 67 -9.59 -18.11 -6.65
CA VAL A 67 -8.33 -17.75 -6.00
C VAL A 67 -7.56 -18.98 -5.51
N ASP A 68 -8.20 -20.16 -5.50
CA ASP A 68 -7.68 -21.42 -4.93
C ASP A 68 -6.51 -22.07 -5.70
N ASN A 69 -5.62 -21.31 -6.31
CA ASN A 69 -4.36 -21.85 -6.83
C ASN A 69 -3.18 -20.93 -6.46
N SER A 70 -3.13 -20.55 -5.19
CA SER A 70 -1.92 -20.08 -4.53
C SER A 70 -0.81 -21.14 -4.69
N ALA A 71 0.08 -20.95 -5.66
CA ALA A 71 1.36 -21.64 -5.63
C ALA A 71 2.18 -20.98 -4.51
N ALA A 72 2.07 -21.54 -3.30
CA ALA A 72 3.01 -21.26 -2.22
C ALA A 72 4.19 -22.24 -2.36
N VAL A 73 5.37 -21.68 -2.61
CA VAL A 73 6.59 -21.79 -1.80
C VAL A 73 7.72 -21.32 -2.70
N SER A 74 8.15 -20.07 -2.49
CA SER A 74 9.52 -19.69 -2.82
C SER A 74 10.21 -19.35 -1.52
N ALA A 75 11.30 -20.06 -1.23
CA ALA A 75 12.31 -19.58 -0.30
C ALA A 75 12.89 -18.28 -0.90
N LEU A 76 12.52 -17.14 -0.34
CA LEU A 76 13.17 -15.86 -0.62
C LEU A 76 14.35 -15.76 0.36
N SER A 77 15.51 -16.27 -0.04
CA SER A 77 16.77 -16.00 0.66
C SER A 77 17.69 -15.28 -0.30
N SER A 78 17.77 -13.97 -0.15
CA SER A 78 18.64 -13.11 -0.94
C SER A 78 19.22 -12.06 -0.01
N GLU A 79 20.51 -11.75 -0.11
CA GLU A 79 21.06 -10.54 0.54
C GLU A 79 20.32 -9.26 0.12
N ALA A 80 19.70 -9.25 -1.07
CA ALA A 80 18.90 -8.13 -1.56
C ALA A 80 17.52 -8.03 -0.89
N ILE A 81 16.99 -9.12 -0.32
CA ILE A 81 15.72 -9.13 0.42
C ILE A 81 16.03 -9.22 1.91
N THR A 82 16.12 -8.05 2.55
CA THR A 82 16.46 -7.96 3.97
C THR A 82 15.23 -8.15 4.86
N GLU A 83 15.44 -8.71 6.06
CA GLU A 83 14.40 -8.84 7.08
C GLU A 83 13.84 -7.46 7.49
N GLU A 84 14.72 -6.44 7.52
CA GLU A 84 14.32 -5.06 7.79
C GLU A 84 13.28 -4.57 6.77
N ASP A 85 13.53 -4.78 5.48
CA ASP A 85 12.60 -4.34 4.43
C ASP A 85 11.28 -5.12 4.42
N ILE A 86 11.32 -6.42 4.73
CA ILE A 86 10.10 -7.23 4.89
C ILE A 86 9.28 -6.72 6.07
N SER A 87 9.91 -6.54 7.23
CA SER A 87 9.21 -6.05 8.43
C SER A 87 8.63 -4.65 8.24
N ALA A 88 9.27 -3.85 7.36
CA ALA A 88 8.80 -2.54 6.93
C ALA A 88 7.60 -2.58 5.97
N GLY A 89 7.19 -3.75 5.50
CA GLY A 89 6.10 -3.91 4.53
C GLY A 89 6.45 -3.42 3.13
N ARG A 90 7.74 -3.27 2.79
CA ARG A 90 8.17 -2.75 1.47
C ARG A 90 7.84 -3.71 0.33
N TYR A 91 7.57 -4.97 0.64
CA TYR A 91 7.18 -6.02 -0.29
C TYR A 91 5.66 -6.26 -0.37
N ASP A 92 4.86 -5.56 0.44
CA ASP A 92 3.41 -5.70 0.46
C ASP A 92 2.84 -5.37 -0.94
N GLY A 93 2.24 -6.36 -1.60
CA GLY A 93 1.70 -6.21 -2.95
C GLY A 93 2.76 -5.94 -4.03
N ALA A 94 4.04 -6.25 -3.80
CA ALA A 94 5.09 -6.09 -4.79
C ALA A 94 4.78 -6.92 -6.05
N ALA A 95 5.00 -6.33 -7.23
CA ALA A 95 4.70 -6.97 -8.51
C ALA A 95 5.74 -8.03 -8.84
N LEU A 96 5.28 -9.23 -9.18
CA LEU A 96 6.12 -10.36 -9.57
C LEU A 96 5.89 -10.73 -11.03
N ARG A 97 6.99 -10.88 -11.76
CA ARG A 97 7.01 -11.45 -13.12
C ARG A 97 7.96 -12.63 -13.15
N ILE A 98 7.55 -13.72 -13.80
CA ILE A 98 8.37 -14.92 -13.94
C ILE A 98 8.49 -15.25 -15.42
N TRP A 99 9.71 -15.46 -15.88
CA TRP A 99 10.03 -15.91 -17.22
C TRP A 99 10.63 -17.30 -17.21
N MET A 100 10.38 -18.03 -18.29
CA MET A 100 11.23 -19.12 -18.75
C MET A 100 12.18 -18.55 -19.80
N VAL A 101 13.48 -18.77 -19.64
CA VAL A 101 14.52 -18.17 -20.49
C VAL A 101 15.52 -19.23 -20.92
N ASN A 102 15.99 -19.16 -22.17
CA ASN A 102 17.17 -19.91 -22.60
C ASN A 102 18.43 -19.22 -22.06
N TRP A 103 19.13 -19.83 -21.11
CA TRP A 103 20.31 -19.21 -20.51
C TRP A 103 21.49 -19.06 -21.48
N ARG A 104 21.49 -19.76 -22.62
CA ARG A 104 22.48 -19.56 -23.69
C ARG A 104 22.21 -18.34 -24.57
N ASP A 105 20.94 -17.94 -24.66
CA ASP A 105 20.48 -16.80 -25.46
C ASP A 105 19.27 -16.17 -24.77
N ALA A 106 19.53 -15.18 -23.92
CA ALA A 106 18.50 -14.54 -23.11
C ALA A 106 17.44 -13.79 -23.93
N ALA A 107 17.65 -13.56 -25.24
CA ALA A 107 16.60 -13.03 -26.11
C ALA A 107 15.46 -14.04 -26.33
N GLN A 108 15.71 -15.32 -26.08
CA GLN A 108 14.71 -16.38 -26.11
C GLN A 108 14.12 -16.57 -24.71
N HIS A 109 13.07 -15.80 -24.43
CA HIS A 109 12.35 -15.88 -23.17
C HIS A 109 10.84 -15.77 -23.35
N ALA A 110 10.08 -16.30 -22.41
CA ALA A 110 8.64 -16.19 -22.37
C ALA A 110 8.17 -15.89 -20.94
N LEU A 111 7.30 -14.89 -20.82
CA LEU A 111 6.64 -14.58 -19.55
C LEU A 111 5.61 -15.67 -19.24
N ILE A 112 5.81 -16.39 -18.15
CA ILE A 112 4.96 -17.51 -17.72
C ILE A 112 4.03 -17.13 -16.57
N PHE A 113 4.34 -16.08 -15.81
CA PHE A 113 3.50 -15.58 -14.73
C PHE A 113 3.62 -14.06 -14.56
N THR A 114 2.51 -13.42 -14.20
CA THR A 114 2.46 -12.05 -13.69
C THR A 114 1.45 -12.00 -12.55
N GLY A 115 1.82 -11.35 -11.47
CA GLY A 115 1.00 -11.26 -10.27
C GLY A 115 1.65 -10.38 -9.22
N THR A 116 1.28 -10.58 -7.96
CA THR A 116 1.82 -9.86 -6.81
C THR A 116 2.23 -10.82 -5.70
N LEU A 117 3.12 -10.38 -4.82
CA LEU A 117 3.35 -11.06 -3.55
C LEU A 117 2.15 -10.84 -2.61
N GLY A 118 1.70 -11.93 -2.01
CA GLY A 118 0.65 -11.99 -0.99
C GLY A 118 1.25 -12.06 0.41
N GLU A 119 0.68 -12.93 1.25
CA GLU A 119 1.19 -13.14 2.60
C GLU A 119 2.64 -13.65 2.58
N MET A 120 3.47 -13.11 3.47
CA MET A 120 4.84 -13.56 3.67
C MET A 120 4.99 -14.15 5.07
N THR A 121 5.43 -15.41 5.15
CA THR A 121 5.69 -16.11 6.41
C THR A 121 7.18 -16.40 6.56
N ARG A 122 7.61 -16.57 7.80
CA ARG A 122 9.01 -16.91 8.13
C ARG A 122 9.05 -18.26 8.82
N THR A 123 9.79 -19.19 8.24
CA THR A 123 10.01 -20.52 8.82
C THR A 123 11.50 -20.84 8.77
N ALA A 124 12.12 -21.10 9.93
CA ALA A 124 13.52 -21.53 10.04
C ALA A 124 14.57 -20.64 9.33
N GLY A 125 14.37 -19.32 9.32
CA GLY A 125 15.30 -18.36 8.68
C GLY A 125 15.11 -18.21 7.17
N VAL A 126 14.11 -18.88 6.61
CA VAL A 126 13.69 -18.75 5.21
C VAL A 126 12.35 -18.01 5.17
N PHE A 127 12.20 -17.11 4.22
CA PHE A 127 10.93 -16.44 3.94
C PHE A 127 10.18 -17.20 2.86
N GLU A 128 8.89 -17.43 3.09
CA GLU A 128 7.97 -17.98 2.10
C GLU A 128 6.96 -16.90 1.76
N ALA A 129 6.71 -16.68 0.47
CA ALA A 129 5.71 -15.72 0.01
C ALA A 129 4.64 -16.44 -0.80
N GLU A 130 3.39 -16.08 -0.54
CA GLU A 130 2.24 -16.42 -1.36
C GLU A 130 2.32 -15.66 -2.70
N LEU A 131 2.07 -16.35 -3.81
CA LEU A 131 1.97 -15.72 -5.12
C LEU A 131 0.50 -15.55 -5.51
N ARG A 132 0.07 -14.30 -5.66
CA ARG A 132 -1.31 -13.96 -6.07
C ARG A 132 -1.35 -13.66 -7.55
N GLY A 133 -2.20 -14.39 -8.27
CA GLY A 133 -2.41 -14.18 -9.71
C GLY A 133 -3.22 -12.92 -10.01
N LEU A 134 -3.34 -12.59 -11.30
CA LEU A 134 -4.07 -11.39 -11.77
C LEU A 134 -5.55 -11.35 -11.37
N SER A 135 -6.17 -12.52 -11.14
CA SER A 135 -7.59 -12.63 -10.77
C SER A 135 -7.89 -12.21 -9.33
N GLU A 136 -6.88 -12.11 -8.46
CA GLU A 136 -7.09 -11.78 -7.04
C GLU A 136 -7.87 -10.48 -6.84
N ALA A 137 -7.55 -9.46 -7.64
CA ALA A 137 -8.22 -8.16 -7.57
C ALA A 137 -9.74 -8.24 -7.87
N LEU A 138 -10.19 -9.27 -8.58
CA LEU A 138 -11.60 -9.48 -8.92
C LEU A 138 -12.40 -10.11 -7.77
N ASN A 139 -11.73 -10.74 -6.80
CA ASN A 139 -12.37 -11.41 -5.68
C ASN A 139 -12.57 -10.50 -4.46
N GLN A 140 -12.28 -9.21 -4.59
CA GLN A 140 -12.42 -8.24 -3.51
C GLN A 140 -13.79 -7.55 -3.59
N PRO A 141 -14.55 -7.44 -2.48
CA PRO A 141 -15.78 -6.67 -2.45
C PRO A 141 -15.51 -5.20 -2.81
N GLN A 142 -16.12 -4.73 -3.89
CA GLN A 142 -16.04 -3.33 -4.34
C GLN A 142 -17.43 -2.70 -4.23
N GLY A 143 -17.50 -1.49 -3.68
CA GLY A 143 -18.76 -0.76 -3.61
C GLY A 143 -18.74 0.44 -2.68
N LEU A 144 -19.79 1.24 -2.77
CA LEU A 144 -20.06 2.34 -1.86
C LEU A 144 -21.24 1.97 -0.96
N VAL A 145 -21.21 2.44 0.28
CA VAL A 145 -22.31 2.30 1.23
C VAL A 145 -22.87 3.68 1.51
N TYR A 146 -24.20 3.77 1.59
CA TYR A 146 -24.86 4.99 2.04
C TYR A 146 -24.64 5.17 3.55
N GLN A 147 -23.80 6.13 3.92
CA GLN A 147 -23.46 6.45 5.30
C GLN A 147 -23.33 7.97 5.48
N ALA A 148 -23.53 8.44 6.71
CA ALA A 148 -23.43 9.88 7.00
C ALA A 148 -22.01 10.45 6.82
N PRO A 149 -20.93 9.79 7.28
CA PRO A 149 -19.57 10.27 7.05
C PRO A 149 -19.16 10.20 5.57
N CYS A 150 -18.18 11.02 5.19
CA CYS A 150 -17.56 10.97 3.88
C CYS A 150 -16.90 9.61 3.62
N GLY A 151 -17.17 9.00 2.47
CA GLY A 151 -16.46 7.79 2.02
C GLY A 151 -15.10 8.03 1.38
N ALA A 152 -14.75 9.28 1.03
CA ALA A 152 -13.51 9.60 0.33
C ALA A 152 -12.30 9.71 1.28
N VAL A 153 -11.11 9.45 0.74
CA VAL A 153 -9.83 9.75 1.37
C VAL A 153 -9.45 11.19 1.04
N LEU A 154 -8.95 11.95 2.03
CA LEU A 154 -8.55 13.34 1.82
C LEU A 154 -7.50 13.43 0.70
N GLY A 155 -7.83 14.18 -0.36
CA GLY A 155 -6.96 14.37 -1.53
C GLY A 155 -7.01 13.28 -2.60
N ASP A 156 -7.86 12.26 -2.46
CA ASP A 156 -8.11 11.31 -3.54
C ASP A 156 -8.89 11.97 -4.71
N ALA A 157 -9.12 11.21 -5.80
CA ALA A 157 -9.82 11.73 -6.98
C ALA A 157 -11.30 12.11 -6.72
N ALA A 158 -11.92 11.56 -5.66
CA ALA A 158 -13.30 11.85 -5.29
C ALA A 158 -13.40 13.12 -4.41
N CYS A 159 -12.44 13.33 -3.50
CA CYS A 159 -12.31 14.46 -2.60
C CYS A 159 -11.67 15.68 -3.29
N ARG A 160 -10.61 15.46 -4.07
CA ARG A 160 -9.89 16.47 -4.87
C ARG A 160 -9.22 17.60 -4.08
N PHE A 161 -9.18 17.49 -2.76
CA PHE A 161 -8.55 18.51 -1.92
C PHE A 161 -7.03 18.52 -2.13
N ASP A 162 -6.43 19.69 -2.29
CA ASP A 162 -4.98 19.82 -2.38
C ASP A 162 -4.34 19.69 -1.00
N THR A 163 -3.87 18.47 -0.69
CA THR A 163 -3.17 18.21 0.57
C THR A 163 -1.78 18.84 0.62
N ALA A 164 -1.23 19.33 -0.49
CA ALA A 164 0.07 20.02 -0.53
C ALA A 164 -0.01 21.49 -0.09
N HIS A 165 -1.23 22.02 0.06
CA HIS A 165 -1.42 23.38 0.54
C HIS A 165 -0.74 23.60 1.91
N PRO A 166 0.03 24.69 2.10
CA PRO A 166 0.84 24.91 3.31
C PRO A 166 0.02 25.04 4.60
N ASP A 167 -1.23 25.52 4.51
CA ASP A 167 -2.14 25.57 5.66
C ASP A 167 -2.61 24.18 6.12
N PHE A 168 -2.43 23.15 5.30
CA PHE A 168 -2.90 21.79 5.54
C PHE A 168 -1.79 20.76 5.53
N SER A 169 -0.54 21.15 5.28
CA SER A 169 0.60 20.27 5.42
C SER A 169 1.89 21.01 5.76
N THR A 170 2.79 20.31 6.43
CA THR A 170 4.10 20.87 6.79
C THR A 170 5.15 19.78 6.84
N VAL A 171 6.39 20.13 6.51
CA VAL A 171 7.56 19.26 6.65
C VAL A 171 8.38 19.72 7.83
N VAL A 172 8.65 18.82 8.77
CA VAL A 172 9.30 19.11 10.04
C VAL A 172 10.32 18.04 10.41
N PRO A 173 11.44 18.42 11.04
CA PRO A 173 12.39 17.44 11.56
C PRO A 173 11.85 16.79 12.84
N VAL A 174 12.14 15.51 13.02
CA VAL A 174 11.88 14.78 14.25
C VAL A 174 12.84 15.25 15.34
N ALA A 175 12.32 15.69 16.49
CA ALA A 175 13.15 15.98 17.65
C ALA A 175 13.48 14.70 18.44
N SER A 176 12.48 13.85 18.66
CA SER A 176 12.67 12.53 19.27
C SER A 176 11.55 11.57 18.91
N VAL A 177 11.83 10.27 19.00
CA VAL A 177 10.87 9.20 18.76
C VAL A 177 10.80 8.29 19.98
N THR A 178 9.60 7.88 20.36
CA THR A 178 9.38 6.83 21.38
C THR A 178 8.49 5.74 20.78
N GLY A 179 8.99 4.51 20.77
CA GLY A 179 8.26 3.32 20.28
C GLY A 179 7.78 3.42 18.83
N ARG A 180 8.48 4.16 17.94
CA ARG A 180 8.10 4.41 16.53
C ARG A 180 6.66 4.89 16.33
N ARG A 181 6.06 5.45 17.38
CA ARG A 181 4.64 5.77 17.45
C ARG A 181 4.39 7.17 18.00
N LEU A 182 5.25 7.62 18.91
CA LEU A 182 5.22 8.96 19.47
C LEU A 182 6.38 9.75 18.88
N PHE A 183 6.04 10.80 18.14
CA PHE A 183 7.00 11.69 17.49
C PHE A 183 6.89 13.07 18.12
N ARG A 184 8.01 13.56 18.64
CA ARG A 184 8.10 14.92 19.17
C ARG A 184 8.67 15.84 18.11
N ILE A 185 8.03 17.00 17.96
CA ILE A 185 8.41 18.03 17.00
C ILE A 185 8.65 19.31 17.79
N ALA A 186 9.85 19.85 17.66
CA ALA A 186 10.23 21.09 18.32
C ALA A 186 9.60 22.28 17.57
N GLY A 187 8.89 23.15 18.30
CA GLY A 187 8.53 24.48 17.80
C GLY A 187 7.54 24.53 16.63
N LEU A 188 6.62 23.56 16.50
CA LEU A 188 5.57 23.63 15.49
C LEU A 188 4.51 24.67 15.88
N SER A 189 4.48 25.79 15.16
CA SER A 189 3.51 26.88 15.31
C SER A 189 2.71 27.08 14.00
N GLY A 190 1.64 27.87 14.05
CA GLY A 190 0.80 28.14 12.87
C GLY A 190 -0.33 27.14 12.62
N PHE A 191 -0.43 26.08 13.42
CA PHE A 191 -1.50 25.10 13.36
C PHE A 191 -2.28 25.07 14.67
N ALA A 192 -3.62 25.06 14.58
CA ALA A 192 -4.47 24.94 15.75
C ALA A 192 -4.20 23.64 16.55
N PRO A 193 -4.61 23.55 17.82
CA PRO A 193 -4.59 22.29 18.55
C PRO A 193 -5.34 21.20 17.79
N ARG A 194 -4.81 19.96 17.81
CA ARG A 194 -5.43 18.78 17.18
C ARG A 194 -5.59 18.87 15.64
N TRP A 195 -4.90 19.79 14.98
CA TRP A 195 -5.02 20.04 13.54
C TRP A 195 -4.72 18.81 12.67
N PHE A 196 -3.78 17.98 13.11
CA PHE A 196 -3.33 16.80 12.38
C PHE A 196 -4.00 15.49 12.81
N GLU A 197 -4.92 15.53 13.79
CA GLU A 197 -5.58 14.32 14.29
C GLU A 197 -6.48 13.68 13.23
N GLN A 198 -6.38 12.35 13.04
CA GLN A 198 -6.97 11.62 11.89
C GLN A 198 -6.38 12.04 10.54
N GLY A 199 -5.21 12.68 10.56
CA GLY A 199 -4.40 12.99 9.38
C GLY A 199 -3.38 11.90 9.07
N ARG A 200 -2.39 12.27 8.26
CA ARG A 200 -1.31 11.38 7.83
C ARG A 200 0.04 11.94 8.22
N LEU A 201 0.91 11.06 8.69
CA LEU A 201 2.35 11.29 8.83
C LEU A 201 3.05 10.51 7.73
N GLU A 202 3.92 11.19 6.98
CA GLU A 202 4.71 10.60 5.90
C GLU A 202 6.18 10.79 6.24
N VAL A 203 6.97 9.73 6.20
CA VAL A 203 8.41 9.83 6.39
C VAL A 203 9.04 10.26 5.09
N VAL A 204 9.73 11.40 5.08
CA VAL A 204 10.32 12.01 3.88
C VAL A 204 11.78 11.60 3.70
N SER A 205 12.53 11.47 4.79
CA SER A 205 13.95 11.10 4.77
C SER A 205 14.28 9.98 5.75
N GLY A 206 15.49 9.44 5.63
CA GLY A 206 15.99 8.37 6.50
C GLY A 206 15.58 6.97 6.03
N PRO A 207 15.90 5.93 6.83
CA PRO A 207 15.66 4.53 6.45
C PRO A 207 14.19 4.19 6.20
N ALA A 208 13.30 4.89 6.91
CA ALA A 208 11.85 4.74 6.79
C ALA A 208 11.21 5.62 5.69
N ALA A 209 11.99 6.30 4.85
CA ALA A 209 11.45 7.17 3.81
C ALA A 209 10.42 6.44 2.92
N GLY A 210 9.29 7.11 2.68
CA GLY A 210 8.12 6.58 1.97
C GLY A 210 7.07 5.92 2.87
N LEU A 211 7.41 5.58 4.12
CA LEU A 211 6.45 4.97 5.05
C LEU A 211 5.42 5.96 5.57
N VAL A 212 4.27 5.42 5.95
CA VAL A 212 3.05 6.18 6.27
C VAL A 212 2.46 5.73 7.59
N GLY A 213 2.02 6.70 8.39
CA GLY A 213 1.26 6.49 9.61
C GLY A 213 -0.04 7.28 9.64
N ALA A 214 -1.11 6.65 10.14
CA ALA A 214 -2.33 7.36 10.49
C ALA A 214 -2.19 8.03 11.87
N ILE A 215 -2.42 9.33 11.92
CA ILE A 215 -2.29 10.11 13.16
C ILE A 215 -3.51 9.86 14.04
N LYS A 216 -3.28 9.31 15.22
CA LYS A 216 -4.29 9.10 16.27
C LYS A 216 -4.47 10.34 17.13
N GLY A 217 -3.39 11.06 17.42
CA GLY A 217 -3.43 12.21 18.31
C GLY A 217 -2.40 13.26 17.93
N ASP A 218 -2.80 14.52 18.07
CA ASP A 218 -1.97 15.71 17.93
C ASP A 218 -2.17 16.58 19.18
N ARG A 219 -1.13 16.66 20.01
CA ARG A 219 -1.18 17.34 21.32
C ARG A 219 0.05 18.21 21.52
N GLU A 220 -0.10 19.27 22.29
CA GLU A 220 1.01 20.11 22.73
C GLU A 220 1.38 19.80 24.17
N ASP A 221 2.67 19.88 24.49
CA ASP A 221 3.20 19.82 25.84
C ASP A 221 4.38 20.81 26.03
N SER A 222 5.04 20.77 27.18
CA SER A 222 6.10 21.71 27.55
C SER A 222 7.35 21.70 26.66
N GLY A 223 7.52 20.72 25.76
CA GLY A 223 8.67 20.69 24.85
C GLY A 223 8.27 20.49 23.39
N GLY A 224 7.07 20.93 23.01
CA GLY A 224 6.64 21.05 21.64
C GLY A 224 5.35 20.30 21.34
N ARG A 225 5.20 19.91 20.07
CA ARG A 225 4.05 19.13 19.62
C ARG A 225 4.39 17.65 19.59
N VAL A 226 3.43 16.83 19.98
CA VAL A 226 3.56 15.37 20.04
C VAL A 226 2.49 14.76 19.12
N ILE A 227 2.97 14.03 18.13
CA ILE A 227 2.14 13.28 17.19
C ILE A 227 2.17 11.81 17.58
N GLU A 228 1.00 11.25 17.87
CA GLU A 228 0.81 9.83 18.15
C GLU A 228 0.16 9.15 16.96
N LEU A 229 0.72 8.02 16.54
CA LEU A 229 0.13 7.17 15.52
C LEU A 229 -0.77 6.09 16.09
N TRP A 230 -1.71 5.60 15.28
CA TRP A 230 -2.55 4.43 15.59
C TRP A 230 -1.73 3.14 15.70
N SER A 231 -0.73 3.00 14.84
CA SER A 231 0.19 1.87 14.79
C SER A 231 1.61 2.39 14.64
N GLU A 232 2.58 1.58 15.06
CA GLU A 232 3.99 1.92 14.90
C GLU A 232 4.35 2.04 13.41
N ILE A 233 5.19 3.02 13.05
CA ILE A 233 5.82 3.03 11.73
C ILE A 233 6.70 1.79 11.62
N ARG A 234 6.51 1.03 10.54
CA ARG A 234 7.20 -0.24 10.32
C ARG A 234 8.69 -0.11 9.95
N GLY A 235 9.27 1.07 10.07
CA GLY A 235 10.70 1.32 9.84
C GLY A 235 11.33 2.19 10.93
N THR A 236 12.65 2.23 10.94
CA THR A 236 13.41 3.06 11.88
C THR A 236 13.32 4.53 11.47
N VAL A 237 12.87 5.37 12.40
CA VAL A 237 12.87 6.84 12.27
C VAL A 237 13.76 7.39 13.38
N LEU A 238 14.71 8.24 13.01
CA LEU A 238 15.69 8.83 13.91
C LEU A 238 15.40 10.32 14.12
N ALA A 239 15.98 10.89 15.18
CA ALA A 239 15.99 12.34 15.35
C ALA A 239 16.74 13.00 14.17
N GLY A 240 16.18 14.10 13.65
CA GLY A 240 16.66 14.79 12.45
C GLY A 240 16.02 14.33 11.15
N ASP A 241 15.38 13.14 11.10
CA ASP A 241 14.62 12.74 9.92
C ASP A 241 13.45 13.70 9.66
N SER A 242 13.13 13.91 8.39
CA SER A 242 12.05 14.80 7.98
C SER A 242 10.74 14.03 7.87
N LEU A 243 9.70 14.58 8.48
CA LEU A 243 8.32 14.09 8.39
C LEU A 243 7.44 15.13 7.73
N ARG A 244 6.55 14.67 6.85
CA ARG A 244 5.45 15.47 6.36
C ARG A 244 4.19 15.15 7.16
N LEU A 245 3.62 16.16 7.81
CA LEU A 245 2.32 16.06 8.46
C LEU A 245 1.26 16.61 7.52
N VAL A 246 0.14 15.89 7.39
CA VAL A 246 -1.03 16.31 6.62
C VAL A 246 -2.22 16.42 7.55
N ALA A 247 -2.99 17.50 7.39
CA ALA A 247 -4.14 17.84 8.21
C ALA A 247 -5.15 16.70 8.29
N GLY A 248 -5.79 16.61 9.46
CA GLY A 248 -6.79 15.60 9.74
C GLY A 248 -8.15 15.85 9.10
N CYS A 249 -8.77 14.79 8.57
CA CYS A 249 -10.14 14.80 8.08
C CYS A 249 -10.95 13.74 8.84
N ASP A 250 -11.86 14.19 9.69
CA ASP A 250 -12.75 13.33 10.48
C ASP A 250 -13.96 12.81 9.69
N ARG A 251 -13.99 13.10 8.39
CA ARG A 251 -15.03 12.70 7.44
C ARG A 251 -16.41 13.29 7.74
N ARG A 252 -16.50 14.31 8.60
CA ARG A 252 -17.76 15.00 8.90
C ARG A 252 -18.07 16.09 7.89
N ALA A 253 -19.37 16.34 7.69
CA ALA A 253 -19.86 17.39 6.80
C ALA A 253 -19.40 18.77 7.28
N GLU A 254 -19.47 19.03 8.59
CA GLU A 254 -19.09 20.31 9.18
C GLU A 254 -17.59 20.58 8.97
N THR A 255 -16.73 19.62 9.30
CA THR A 255 -15.28 19.75 9.10
C THR A 255 -14.93 19.92 7.61
N CYS A 256 -15.59 19.19 6.72
CA CYS A 256 -15.37 19.33 5.27
C CYS A 256 -15.70 20.74 4.75
N ARG A 257 -16.74 21.37 5.29
CA ARG A 257 -17.14 22.74 4.96
C ARG A 257 -16.25 23.77 5.65
N ASP A 258 -16.08 23.66 6.96
CA ASP A 258 -15.54 24.73 7.80
C ASP A 258 -14.01 24.74 7.83
N LYS A 259 -13.38 23.56 7.83
CA LYS A 259 -11.91 23.44 7.83
C LYS A 259 -11.33 23.47 6.42
N PHE A 260 -11.99 22.80 5.46
CA PHE A 260 -11.44 22.54 4.13
C PHE A 260 -12.12 23.30 2.99
N ASP A 261 -13.26 23.95 3.23
CA ASP A 261 -14.09 24.61 2.21
C ASP A 261 -14.33 23.72 0.96
N ASN A 262 -14.54 22.42 1.18
CA ASN A 262 -14.58 21.42 0.10
C ASN A 262 -15.88 20.60 0.11
N PHE A 263 -16.96 21.18 0.63
CA PHE A 263 -18.24 20.46 0.79
C PHE A 263 -18.83 19.99 -0.55
N LEU A 264 -18.56 20.68 -1.66
CA LEU A 264 -18.99 20.27 -3.00
C LEU A 264 -18.47 18.88 -3.41
N ASN A 265 -17.32 18.46 -2.86
CA ASN A 265 -16.75 17.13 -3.12
C ASN A 265 -17.01 16.14 -1.98
N PHE A 266 -17.90 16.46 -1.03
CA PHE A 266 -18.28 15.56 0.05
C PHE A 266 -18.96 14.29 -0.52
N ARG A 267 -18.49 13.11 -0.09
CA ARG A 267 -18.98 11.79 -0.56
C ARG A 267 -19.70 11.02 0.54
N GLY A 268 -20.40 11.73 1.41
CA GLY A 268 -21.26 11.16 2.45
C GLY A 268 -22.69 11.66 2.31
N PHE A 269 -23.58 11.11 3.12
CA PHE A 269 -25.01 11.38 3.10
C PHE A 269 -25.46 11.90 4.47
N PRO A 270 -25.16 13.17 4.83
CA PRO A 270 -25.31 13.66 6.20
C PRO A 270 -26.78 13.68 6.68
N HIS A 271 -27.70 13.76 5.73
CA HIS A 271 -29.15 13.81 5.98
C HIS A 271 -29.85 12.46 5.85
N ILE A 272 -29.12 11.35 5.64
CA ILE A 272 -29.74 10.03 5.56
C ILE A 272 -30.54 9.77 6.86
N PRO A 273 -31.85 9.49 6.77
CA PRO A 273 -32.65 9.09 7.93
C PRO A 273 -32.24 7.70 8.42
N GLY A 274 -32.37 7.45 9.72
CA GLY A 274 -32.16 6.12 10.28
C GLY A 274 -33.35 5.19 10.04
N GLU A 275 -33.19 3.91 10.40
CA GLU A 275 -34.24 2.89 10.27
C GLU A 275 -35.50 3.24 11.07
N ASP A 276 -35.36 3.91 12.22
CA ASP A 276 -36.49 4.37 13.03
C ASP A 276 -37.44 5.28 12.25
N TRP A 277 -36.91 6.14 11.37
CA TRP A 277 -37.73 7.01 10.53
C TRP A 277 -38.51 6.19 9.48
N LEU A 278 -37.89 5.14 8.93
CA LEU A 278 -38.53 4.25 7.95
C LEU A 278 -39.71 3.48 8.55
N MET A 279 -39.61 3.11 9.84
CA MET A 279 -40.65 2.37 10.57
C MET A 279 -41.67 3.29 11.24
N SER A 280 -41.45 4.61 11.23
CA SER A 280 -42.35 5.57 11.85
C SER A 280 -43.63 5.76 11.04
N TYR A 281 -44.72 6.09 11.74
CA TYR A 281 -45.96 6.55 11.13
C TYR A 281 -46.25 7.98 11.59
N PRO A 282 -46.84 8.83 10.73
CA PRO A 282 -47.11 10.21 11.09
C PRO A 282 -48.15 10.27 12.21
N THR A 283 -47.83 10.98 13.29
CA THR A 283 -48.76 11.27 14.39
C THR A 283 -49.22 12.72 14.31
N ARG A 284 -50.48 12.99 14.68
CA ARG A 284 -51.01 14.38 14.73
C ARG A 284 -50.36 15.22 15.83
N SER A 285 -49.85 14.55 16.86
CA SER A 285 -49.10 15.16 17.96
C SER A 285 -47.62 15.22 17.60
N GLY A 286 -47.13 16.37 17.15
CA GLY A 286 -45.72 16.57 16.80
C GLY A 286 -45.50 17.80 15.92
N LEU A 287 -44.23 18.17 15.70
CA LEU A 287 -43.85 19.15 14.70
C LEU A 287 -43.93 18.52 13.30
N ASN A 288 -44.96 18.89 12.55
CA ASN A 288 -45.22 18.47 11.17
C ASN A 288 -45.22 19.69 10.24
N ASP A 289 -44.18 20.52 10.32
CA ASP A 289 -44.07 21.82 9.64
C ASP A 289 -43.23 21.78 8.35
N GLY A 290 -42.62 20.63 8.04
CA GLY A 290 -41.74 20.45 6.88
C GLY A 290 -40.32 20.98 7.07
N GLY A 291 -39.91 21.31 8.31
CA GLY A 291 -38.55 21.72 8.65
C GLY A 291 -37.51 20.58 8.61
N SER A 292 -36.27 20.92 8.94
CA SER A 292 -35.19 19.92 9.07
C SER A 292 -35.51 18.91 10.16
N LEU A 293 -35.40 17.61 9.83
CA LEU A 293 -35.56 16.52 10.81
C LEU A 293 -34.43 16.50 11.85
N LYS A 294 -33.25 17.04 11.49
CA LYS A 294 -32.09 17.16 12.37
C LYS A 294 -31.93 18.64 12.71
N SER A 295 -32.39 19.06 13.88
CA SER A 295 -32.19 20.39 14.45
C SER A 295 -31.06 20.37 15.48
#